data_AF-R7THE1-F1
#
_entry.id   AF-R7THE1-F1
#
_cell.length_a   1.000
_cell.length_b   1.000
_cell.length_c   1.000
_cell.angle_alpha   90.00
_cell.angle_beta   90.00
_cell.angle_gamma   90.00
#
_symmetry.space_group_name_H-M   'P 1'
#
loop_
_entity.id
_entity.type
_entity.pdbx_description
1 polymer ?
#
loop_
_entity_poly.entity_id
_entity_poly.type
_entity_poly.pdbx_seq_one_letter_code
_entity_poly.pdbx_strand_id
1 'polypeptide(L)'
;MFEERSDVKSMFEQFRTVEKQDLGTSQSLENHALLVMNALDEAIANMDDPEYLIEMLLTTGKSHRRFDDFVPDSFWAIEEPFIQATRESLGDRFTNHMDGIYRKTIRFVLEVLIFGLKNNFEESNTENALPAFGSQR
;
A
#
# COMPACT_ATOMS: atom_id res chain seq x y z
N MET A 1 -5.57 8.65 -8.18
CA MET A 1 -5.12 8.96 -6.81
C MET A 1 -4.60 10.39 -6.67
N PHE A 2 -3.38 10.72 -7.11
CA PHE A 2 -2.78 12.06 -6.89
C PHE A 2 -3.48 13.21 -7.61
N GLU A 3 -4.25 12.91 -8.65
CA GLU A 3 -5.12 13.86 -9.34
C GLU A 3 -6.34 14.32 -8.50
N GLU A 4 -6.75 13.50 -7.53
CA GLU A 4 -7.97 13.68 -6.74
C GLU A 4 -7.67 13.93 -5.25
N ARG A 5 -6.47 13.56 -4.80
CA ARG A 5 -6.00 13.66 -3.40
C ARG A 5 -4.77 14.55 -3.32
N SER A 6 -4.98 15.87 -3.33
CA SER A 6 -3.91 16.87 -3.23
C SER A 6 -3.19 16.82 -1.87
N ASP A 7 -3.89 16.40 -0.82
CA ASP A 7 -3.34 16.13 0.51
C ASP A 7 -2.24 15.06 0.44
N VAL A 8 -2.53 13.93 -0.22
CA VAL A 8 -1.58 12.83 -0.38
C VAL A 8 -0.42 13.24 -1.27
N LYS A 9 -0.67 13.97 -2.37
CA LYS A 9 0.38 14.49 -3.26
C LYS A 9 1.36 15.42 -2.53
N SER A 10 0.86 16.20 -1.56
CA SER A 10 1.68 17.21 -0.86
C SER A 10 2.82 16.61 -0.03
N MET A 11 2.67 15.34 0.40
CA MET A 11 3.67 14.57 1.14
C MET A 11 4.86 14.13 0.29
N PHE A 12 4.76 14.19 -1.05
CA PHE A 12 5.81 13.74 -1.96
C PHE A 12 6.65 14.92 -2.45
N GLU A 13 7.68 15.29 -1.68
CA GLU A 13 8.56 16.44 -1.99
C GLU A 13 9.09 16.43 -3.44
N GLN A 14 9.36 15.25 -3.98
CA GLN A 14 9.93 15.04 -5.31
C GLN A 14 8.98 15.36 -6.48
N PHE A 15 7.66 15.41 -6.24
CA PHE A 15 6.70 15.70 -7.30
C PHE A 15 5.46 16.50 -6.85
N ARG A 16 5.43 17.01 -5.61
CA ARG A 16 4.29 17.78 -5.10
C ARG A 16 3.96 19.01 -5.95
N THR A 17 4.97 19.59 -6.61
CA THR A 17 4.84 20.75 -7.50
C THR A 17 4.61 20.39 -8.97
N VAL A 18 4.64 19.10 -9.35
CA VAL A 18 4.39 18.69 -10.73
C VAL A 18 2.92 18.91 -11.05
N GLU A 19 2.62 19.58 -12.17
CA GLU A 19 1.24 19.85 -12.57
C GLU A 19 0.48 18.57 -12.89
N LYS A 20 -0.84 18.60 -12.69
CA LYS A 20 -1.69 17.41 -12.84
C LYS A 20 -1.47 16.70 -14.19
N GLN A 21 -1.44 17.47 -15.27
CA GLN A 21 -1.25 16.97 -16.64
C GLN A 21 0.12 16.30 -16.89
N ASP A 22 1.13 16.64 -16.08
CA ASP A 22 2.51 16.18 -16.23
C ASP A 22 2.85 15.06 -15.24
N LEU A 23 1.92 14.67 -14.35
CA LEU A 23 2.13 13.58 -13.40
C LEU A 23 2.46 12.26 -14.11
N GLY A 24 1.82 11.99 -15.25
CA GLY A 24 2.03 10.75 -16.01
C GLY A 24 3.45 10.58 -16.57
N THR A 25 4.25 11.65 -16.62
CA THR A 25 5.64 11.63 -17.10
C THR A 25 6.66 11.88 -15.98
N SER A 26 6.20 11.95 -14.73
CA SER A 26 7.07 12.16 -13.57
C SER A 26 7.85 10.89 -13.23
N GLN A 27 9.17 10.93 -13.43
CA GLN A 27 10.06 9.82 -13.10
C GLN A 27 10.02 9.45 -11.61
N SER A 28 9.88 10.43 -10.71
CA SER A 28 9.80 10.18 -9.27
C SER A 28 8.50 9.48 -8.89
N LEU A 29 7.38 9.85 -9.52
CA LEU A 29 6.13 9.12 -9.38
C LEU A 29 6.22 7.71 -9.94
N GLU A 30 6.78 7.53 -11.14
CA GLU A 30 6.98 6.22 -11.75
C GLU A 30 7.80 5.30 -10.86
N ASN A 31 8.94 5.78 -10.34
CA ASN A 31 9.80 5.01 -9.44
C ASN A 31 9.06 4.58 -8.18
N HIS A 32 8.26 5.46 -7.58
CA HIS A 32 7.47 5.12 -6.40
C HIS A 32 6.36 4.11 -6.73
N ALA A 33 5.67 4.29 -7.87
CA ALA A 33 4.66 3.36 -8.34
C ALA A 33 5.25 1.95 -8.55
N LEU A 34 6.45 1.84 -9.13
CA LEU A 34 7.15 0.56 -9.29
C LEU A 34 7.43 -0.11 -7.95
N LEU A 35 7.89 0.64 -6.93
CA LEU A 35 8.11 0.08 -5.59
C LEU A 35 6.82 -0.47 -4.97
N VAL A 36 5.71 0.26 -5.13
CA VAL A 36 4.40 -0.18 -4.64
C VAL A 36 3.93 -1.43 -5.37
N MET A 37 4.04 -1.46 -6.70
CA MET A 37 3.64 -2.63 -7.50
C MET A 37 4.49 -3.86 -7.18
N ASN A 38 5.80 -3.69 -6.99
CA ASN A 38 6.67 -4.79 -6.58
C ASN A 38 6.30 -5.34 -5.21
N ALA A 39 6.03 -4.48 -4.22
CA ALA A 39 5.60 -4.93 -2.90
C ALA A 39 4.27 -5.70 -2.94
N LEU A 40 3.35 -5.29 -3.81
CA LEU A 40 2.08 -5.99 -4.02
C LEU A 40 2.24 -7.31 -4.78
N ASP A 41 3.10 -7.35 -5.80
CA ASP A 41 3.43 -8.57 -6.55
C ASP A 41 4.10 -9.60 -5.64
N GLU A 42 5.07 -9.16 -4.84
CA GLU A 42 5.74 -9.98 -3.84
C GLU A 42 4.77 -10.48 -2.76
N ALA A 43 3.81 -9.65 -2.36
CA ALA A 43 2.74 -10.03 -1.44
C ALA A 43 1.80 -11.09 -2.02
N ILE A 44 1.50 -11.02 -3.31
CA ILE A 44 0.66 -12.00 -4.00
C ILE A 44 1.44 -13.29 -4.24
N ALA A 45 2.72 -13.19 -4.60
CA ALA A 45 3.58 -14.32 -4.94
C ALA A 45 3.95 -15.19 -3.73
N ASN A 46 4.05 -14.61 -2.54
CA ASN A 46 4.42 -15.30 -1.29
C ASN A 46 3.24 -15.44 -0.33
N MET A 47 2.00 -15.48 -0.84
CA MET A 47 0.81 -15.61 0.01
C MET A 47 0.73 -16.98 0.74
N ASP A 48 1.54 -17.95 0.31
CA ASP A 48 1.74 -19.26 0.95
C ASP A 48 2.81 -19.25 2.07
N ASP A 49 3.59 -18.18 2.20
CA ASP A 49 4.53 -17.92 3.31
C ASP A 49 4.09 -16.65 4.07
N PRO A 50 3.09 -16.77 4.97
CA PRO A 50 2.53 -15.63 5.65
C PRO A 50 3.54 -14.95 6.59
N GLU A 51 4.48 -15.70 7.18
CA GLU A 51 5.53 -15.14 8.04
C GLU A 51 6.43 -14.18 7.26
N TYR A 52 6.97 -14.61 6.11
CA TYR A 52 7.79 -13.77 5.24
C TYR A 52 7.03 -12.52 4.78
N LEU A 53 5.80 -12.73 4.30
CA LEU A 53 4.95 -11.66 3.81
C LEU A 53 4.72 -10.57 4.86
N ILE A 54 4.37 -10.99 6.08
CA ILE A 54 4.12 -10.07 7.18
C ILE A 54 5.40 -9.31 7.53
N GLU A 55 6.55 -9.98 7.68
CA GLU A 55 7.82 -9.33 8.01
C GLU A 55 8.21 -8.25 6.98
N MET A 56 8.08 -8.58 5.69
CA MET A 56 8.34 -7.66 4.58
C MET A 56 7.42 -6.43 4.65
N LEU A 57 6.12 -6.62 4.86
CA LEU A 57 5.14 -5.54 4.94
C LEU A 57 5.35 -4.67 6.19
N LEU A 58 5.68 -5.27 7.33
CA LEU A 58 6.01 -4.53 8.56
C LEU A 58 7.22 -3.62 8.33
N THR A 59 8.26 -4.15 7.69
CA THR A 59 9.49 -3.42 7.34
C THR A 59 9.19 -2.27 6.38
N THR A 60 8.36 -2.54 5.37
CA THR A 60 7.92 -1.52 4.40
C THR A 60 7.12 -0.40 5.08
N GLY A 61 6.20 -0.75 5.98
CA GLY A 61 5.44 0.21 6.79
C GLY A 61 6.36 1.06 7.68
N LYS A 62 7.30 0.42 8.38
CA LYS A 62 8.33 1.09 9.20
C LYS A 62 9.15 2.07 8.39
N SER A 63 9.49 1.75 7.14
CA SER A 63 10.27 2.65 6.28
C SER A 63 9.60 4.01 6.02
N HIS A 64 8.27 4.12 6.17
CA HIS A 64 7.54 5.37 5.98
C HIS A 64 7.71 6.36 7.14
N ARG A 65 8.28 5.93 8.29
CA ARG A 65 8.64 6.83 9.40
C ARG A 65 9.70 7.86 9.06
N ARG A 66 10.47 7.65 7.98
CA ARG A 66 11.48 8.61 7.51
C ARG A 66 10.87 9.90 6.94
N PHE A 67 9.54 9.95 6.80
CA PHE A 67 8.81 11.08 6.26
C PHE A 67 7.97 11.70 7.40
N ASP A 68 8.43 12.83 7.94
CA ASP A 68 7.84 13.44 9.15
C ASP A 68 6.34 13.77 9.01
N ASP A 69 5.90 14.14 7.81
CA ASP A 69 4.52 14.53 7.52
C ASP A 69 3.63 13.36 7.06
N PHE A 70 4.12 12.12 7.10
CA PHE A 70 3.34 10.97 6.62
C PHE A 70 2.27 10.56 7.64
N VAL A 71 1.00 10.69 7.23
CA VAL A 71 -0.15 10.27 8.04
C VAL A 71 -0.49 8.81 7.74
N PRO A 72 -0.65 7.93 8.73
CA PRO A 72 -0.96 6.51 8.50
C PRO A 72 -2.18 6.27 7.60
N ASP A 73 -3.22 7.09 7.74
CA ASP A 73 -4.44 6.97 6.95
C ASP A 73 -4.23 7.28 5.46
N SER A 74 -3.12 7.92 5.08
CA SER A 74 -2.74 8.14 3.68
C SER A 74 -2.52 6.84 2.91
N PHE A 75 -2.17 5.73 3.58
CA PHE A 75 -2.08 4.41 2.93
C PHE A 75 -3.41 4.01 2.28
N TRP A 76 -4.55 4.32 2.90
CA TRP A 76 -5.87 3.98 2.37
C TRP A 76 -6.21 4.69 1.06
N ALA A 77 -5.50 5.77 0.71
CA ALA A 77 -5.76 6.50 -0.53
C ALA A 77 -5.52 5.66 -1.80
N ILE A 78 -4.76 4.56 -1.71
CA ILE A 78 -4.48 3.69 -2.85
C ILE A 78 -5.50 2.57 -3.05
N GLU A 79 -6.36 2.26 -2.06
CA GLU A 79 -7.27 1.10 -2.12
C GLU A 79 -8.14 1.12 -3.38
N GLU A 80 -8.97 2.16 -3.56
CA GLU A 80 -9.88 2.21 -4.69
C GLU A 80 -9.16 2.42 -6.04
N PRO A 81 -8.13 3.29 -6.16
CA PRO A 81 -7.32 3.37 -7.37
C PRO A 81 -6.70 2.03 -7.79
N PHE A 82 -6.23 1.22 -6.84
CA PHE A 82 -5.69 -0.11 -7.12
C PHE A 82 -6.76 -1.06 -7.66
N ILE A 83 -7.96 -1.07 -7.06
CA ILE A 83 -9.08 -1.90 -7.53
C ILE A 83 -9.53 -1.47 -8.93
N GLN A 84 -9.63 -0.16 -9.19
CA GLN A 84 -9.99 0.36 -10.50
C GLN A 84 -8.95 -0.03 -11.57
N ALA A 85 -7.67 0.18 -11.30
CA ALA A 85 -6.59 -0.20 -12.21
C ALA A 85 -6.57 -1.72 -12.48
N THR A 86 -6.83 -2.53 -11.46
CA THR A 86 -6.89 -3.99 -11.60
C THR A 86 -8.10 -4.43 -12.46
N ARG A 87 -9.26 -3.79 -12.25
CA ARG A 87 -10.46 -4.02 -13.06
C ARG A 87 -10.24 -3.65 -14.53
N GLU A 88 -9.66 -2.49 -14.79
CA GLU A 88 -9.33 -2.04 -16.14
C GLU A 88 -8.31 -2.97 -16.82
N SER A 89 -7.30 -3.42 -16.09
CA SER A 89 -6.25 -4.32 -16.61
C SER A 89 -6.78 -5.73 -16.94
N LEU A 90 -7.74 -6.23 -16.17
CA LEU A 90 -8.32 -7.57 -16.36
C LEU A 90 -9.53 -7.58 -17.29
N GLY A 91 -10.18 -6.43 -17.50
CA GLY A 91 -11.35 -6.29 -18.37
C GLY A 91 -12.46 -7.29 -18.01
N ASP A 92 -12.97 -7.99 -19.02
CA ASP A 92 -14.05 -9.00 -18.86
C ASP A 92 -13.69 -10.16 -17.91
N ARG A 93 -12.41 -10.35 -17.60
CA ARG A 93 -11.98 -11.38 -16.64
C ARG A 93 -12.19 -10.96 -15.19
N PHE A 94 -12.37 -9.67 -14.92
CA PHE A 94 -12.61 -9.16 -13.57
C PHE A 94 -14.05 -9.47 -13.13
N THR A 95 -14.21 -10.55 -12.36
CA THR A 95 -15.51 -10.98 -11.85
C THR A 95 -15.83 -10.38 -10.48
N ASN A 96 -17.11 -10.40 -10.07
CA ASN A 96 -17.51 -10.01 -8.71
C ASN A 96 -16.79 -10.80 -7.61
N HIS A 97 -16.46 -12.07 -7.88
CA HIS A 97 -15.68 -12.88 -6.95
C HIS A 97 -14.24 -12.36 -6.80
N MET A 98 -13.63 -11.96 -7.92
CA MET A 98 -12.31 -11.33 -7.91
C MET A 98 -12.30 -9.98 -7.20
N ASP A 99 -13.34 -9.14 -7.36
CA ASP A 99 -13.45 -7.87 -6.62
C ASP A 99 -13.32 -8.10 -5.11
N GLY A 100 -14.03 -9.09 -4.59
CA GLY A 100 -13.95 -9.47 -3.18
C GLY A 100 -12.57 -9.98 -2.75
N ILE A 101 -11.87 -10.72 -3.60
CA ILE A 101 -10.49 -11.20 -3.32
C ILE A 101 -9.52 -10.02 -3.29
N TYR A 102 -9.47 -9.23 -4.37
CA TYR A 102 -8.54 -8.10 -4.47
C TYR A 102 -8.74 -7.09 -3.35
N ARG A 103 -10.00 -6.79 -2.97
CA ARG A 103 -10.30 -5.91 -1.83
C ARG A 103 -9.78 -6.46 -0.51
N LYS A 104 -9.93 -7.76 -0.25
CA LYS A 104 -9.38 -8.39 0.96
C LYS A 104 -7.86 -8.34 0.96
N THR A 105 -7.23 -8.66 -0.16
CA THR A 105 -5.76 -8.66 -0.29
C THR A 105 -5.18 -7.27 -0.06
N ILE A 106 -5.69 -6.23 -0.75
CA ILE A 106 -5.15 -4.87 -0.58
C ILE A 106 -5.40 -4.34 0.84
N ARG A 107 -6.57 -4.62 1.44
CA ARG A 107 -6.84 -4.20 2.83
C ARG A 107 -5.88 -4.84 3.81
N PHE A 108 -5.64 -6.14 3.68
CA PHE A 108 -4.66 -6.84 4.50
C PHE A 108 -3.27 -6.18 4.38
N VAL A 109 -2.81 -5.93 3.16
CA VAL A 109 -1.52 -5.26 2.91
C VAL A 109 -1.47 -3.90 3.61
N LEU A 110 -2.49 -3.05 3.43
CA LEU A 110 -2.54 -1.71 4.00
C LEU A 110 -2.61 -1.73 5.54
N GLU A 111 -3.35 -2.67 6.13
CA GLU A 111 -3.43 -2.85 7.58
C GLU A 111 -2.06 -3.22 8.18
N VAL A 112 -1.33 -4.15 7.55
CA VAL A 112 0.01 -4.55 8.00
C VAL A 112 1.02 -3.40 7.84
N LEU A 113 0.95 -2.64 6.73
CA LEU A 113 1.79 -1.45 6.53
C LEU A 113 1.54 -0.38 7.61
N ILE A 114 0.27 -0.08 7.90
CA ILE A 114 -0.11 0.87 8.96
C ILE A 114 0.37 0.37 10.32
N PHE A 115 0.25 -0.93 10.58
CA PHE A 115 0.72 -1.52 11.82
C PHE A 115 2.25 -1.43 11.94
N GLY A 116 3.00 -1.71 10.88
CA GLY A 116 4.45 -1.53 10.80
C GLY A 116 4.87 -0.07 11.01
N LEU A 117 4.12 0.89 10.47
CA LEU A 117 4.33 2.33 10.67
C LEU A 117 4.06 2.77 12.12
N LYS A 118 3.05 2.21 12.79
CA LYS A 118 2.67 2.60 14.16
C LYS A 118 3.52 1.95 15.26
N ASN A 119 4.02 0.72 15.04
CA ASN A 119 4.69 -0.05 16.09
C ASN A 119 6.22 -0.10 15.92
N ASN A 120 6.95 0.36 16.94
CA ASN A 120 8.39 0.16 17.02
C ASN A 120 8.67 -1.30 17.36
N PHE A 121 8.78 -2.16 16.35
CA PHE A 121 9.50 -3.41 16.48
C PHE A 121 10.98 -3.05 16.62
N GLU A 122 11.44 -2.88 17.85
CA GLU A 122 12.84 -3.10 18.15
C GLU A 122 13.12 -4.60 17.99
N GLU A 123 14.31 -4.95 17.56
CA GLU A 123 14.79 -6.34 17.44
C GLU A 123 14.95 -6.97 18.84
N SER A 124 13.87 -7.10 19.60
CA SER A 124 13.81 -8.01 20.75
C SER A 124 12.36 -8.28 21.17
N ASN A 125 12.08 -9.58 21.37
CA ASN A 125 10.84 -10.20 21.84
C ASN A 125 9.66 -10.31 20.85
N THR A 126 9.62 -11.49 20.23
CA THR A 126 8.48 -12.15 19.58
C THR A 126 7.33 -12.40 20.57
N GLU A 127 6.66 -11.35 21.04
CA GLU A 127 5.41 -11.50 21.82
C GLU A 127 4.34 -10.43 21.52
N ASN A 128 4.57 -9.56 20.53
CA ASN A 128 3.50 -8.70 20.01
C ASN A 128 2.76 -9.43 18.89
N ALA A 129 1.73 -10.18 19.29
CA ALA A 129 0.81 -10.84 18.36
C ALA A 129 0.26 -9.82 17.35
N LEU A 130 0.27 -10.20 16.08
CA LEU A 130 -0.41 -9.45 15.03
C LEU A 130 -1.87 -9.22 15.45
N PRO A 131 -2.45 -8.02 15.21
CA PRO A 131 -3.86 -7.81 15.46
C PRO A 131 -4.66 -8.84 14.67
N ALA A 132 -5.73 -9.38 15.26
CA ALA A 132 -6.61 -10.32 14.58
C ALA A 132 -7.24 -9.64 13.35
N PHE A 133 -6.63 -9.85 12.17
CA PHE A 133 -7.12 -9.35 10.90
C PHE A 133 -8.42 -10.10 10.55
N GLY A 134 -9.54 -9.38 10.47
CA GLY A 134 -10.82 -9.97 10.01
C GLY A 134 -12.06 -9.76 10.88
N SER A 135 -12.05 -8.88 11.88
CA SER A 135 -13.29 -8.53 12.61
C SER A 135 -13.47 -7.03 12.71
N GLN A 136 -14.03 -6.44 11.64
CA GLN A 136 -15.06 -5.38 11.69
C GLN A 136 -15.22 -4.69 10.31
N ARG A 137 -16.26 -5.12 9.58
CA ARG A 137 -17.32 -4.35 8.90
C ARG A 137 -17.73 -4.99 7.58
#